data_AF-A0AAU1XIA8-F1
#
_entry.id   AF-A0AAU1XIA8-F1
#
_cell.length_a   1.000
_cell.length_b   1.000
_cell.length_c   1.000
_cell.angle_alpha   90.00
_cell.angle_beta   90.00
_cell.angle_gamma   90.00
#
_symmetry.space_group_name_H-M   'P 1'
#
loop_
_entity.id
_entity.type
_entity.pdbx_description
1 polymer ?
#
loop_
_entity_poly.entity_id
_entity_poly.type
_entity_poly.pdbx_seq_one_letter_code
_entity_poly.pdbx_strand_id
1 'polypeptide(L)'
;MIRRWGTLALCAAALLPVSAGCVPQGPAPVDGFELRYEKPAAADRAEYRFLRDRAVADPVLADLNGHLVLPYGITVVARSCSGEGTGYDPAAHRIELCYEDLAEERALFERSGSPTSDEELAEVVRETLYHEAGHALVDVLDLPDKGARAEEDAADDFARLMLLRGRPEGEETLLTAARAYDLAAAAPAPAPEVPMDPEGLEEAEDEHAPPAARAEAHRCAVHAEAPTRHPSLATPSRATCAVTWPRARDAWNRDLAPILRR
;
A
#
# COMPACT_ATOMS: atom_id res chain seq x y z
N MET A 1 -86.57 15.69 -21.82
CA MET A 1 -86.89 16.67 -20.77
C MET A 1 -85.68 16.81 -19.85
N ILE A 2 -85.14 18.04 -19.72
CA ILE A 2 -84.36 18.57 -18.56
C ILE A 2 -82.95 17.96 -18.38
N ARG A 3 -81.85 18.67 -18.08
CA ARG A 3 -81.31 20.04 -18.21
C ARG A 3 -79.78 19.87 -18.06
N ARG A 4 -79.02 20.77 -18.67
CA ARG A 4 -77.55 20.98 -18.61
C ARG A 4 -76.95 20.97 -17.17
N TRP A 5 -75.63 20.76 -17.04
CA TRP A 5 -74.60 21.74 -16.55
C TRP A 5 -73.17 21.13 -16.44
N GLY A 6 -72.16 21.92 -16.88
CA GLY A 6 -70.74 21.93 -16.45
C GLY A 6 -69.86 20.74 -16.82
N THR A 7 -68.58 20.84 -17.21
CA THR A 7 -67.57 21.91 -17.19
C THR A 7 -66.44 21.47 -18.15
N LEU A 8 -65.91 22.40 -18.95
CA LEU A 8 -64.65 22.20 -19.69
C LEU A 8 -63.50 22.22 -18.68
N ALA A 9 -62.84 21.07 -18.46
CA ALA A 9 -61.59 21.02 -17.74
C ALA A 9 -60.46 21.49 -18.68
N LEU A 10 -59.92 22.68 -18.42
CA LEU A 10 -58.63 23.10 -18.97
C LEU A 10 -57.56 22.12 -18.47
N CYS A 11 -56.86 21.45 -19.38
CA CYS A 11 -55.56 20.85 -19.09
C CYS A 11 -54.54 21.98 -18.85
N ALA A 12 -54.40 22.40 -17.59
CA ALA A 12 -53.23 23.15 -17.18
C ALA A 12 -52.06 22.16 -17.02
N ALA A 13 -51.16 22.16 -18.00
CA ALA A 13 -49.87 21.49 -17.88
C ALA A 13 -49.04 22.26 -16.83
N ALA A 14 -49.05 21.78 -15.60
CA ALA A 14 -48.15 22.25 -14.56
C ALA A 14 -46.73 21.73 -14.87
N LEU A 15 -45.90 22.60 -15.44
CA LEU A 15 -44.46 22.41 -15.53
C LEU A 15 -43.89 22.44 -14.11
N LEU A 16 -43.68 21.26 -13.52
CA LEU A 16 -42.87 21.11 -12.32
C LEU A 16 -41.41 21.41 -12.69
N PRO A 17 -40.71 22.33 -12.00
CA PRO A 17 -39.28 22.46 -12.17
C PRO A 17 -38.65 21.20 -11.57
N VAL A 18 -38.08 20.36 -12.43
CA VAL A 18 -37.19 19.29 -11.98
C VAL A 18 -35.94 20.01 -11.46
N SER A 19 -35.88 20.21 -10.15
CA SER A 19 -34.65 20.57 -9.47
C SER A 19 -33.67 19.45 -9.73
N ALA A 20 -32.79 19.62 -10.72
CA ALA A 20 -31.61 18.80 -10.88
C ALA A 20 -30.78 18.99 -9.59
N GLY A 21 -31.01 18.11 -8.62
CA GLY A 21 -30.12 18.00 -7.48
C GLY A 21 -28.74 17.72 -8.03
N CYS A 22 -27.77 18.56 -7.70
CA CYS A 22 -26.37 18.21 -7.83
C CYS A 22 -26.16 16.96 -6.97
N VAL A 23 -26.25 15.78 -7.58
CA VAL A 23 -25.59 14.61 -7.03
C VAL A 23 -24.12 15.01 -6.98
N PRO A 24 -23.46 15.01 -5.80
CA PRO A 24 -22.02 15.21 -5.77
C PRO A 24 -21.44 14.12 -6.66
N GLN A 25 -20.90 14.52 -7.81
CA GLN A 25 -20.13 13.60 -8.62
C GLN A 25 -18.98 13.16 -7.72
N GLY A 26 -18.91 11.86 -7.42
CA GLY A 26 -17.70 11.28 -6.86
C GLY A 26 -16.50 11.72 -7.71
N PRO A 27 -15.29 11.73 -7.13
CA PRO A 27 -14.10 12.10 -7.88
C PRO A 27 -14.08 11.37 -9.22
N ALA A 28 -13.67 12.08 -10.29
CA ALA A 28 -13.57 11.49 -11.62
C ALA A 28 -12.74 10.19 -11.56
N PRO A 29 -13.02 9.20 -12.43
CA PRO A 29 -12.18 8.01 -12.53
C PRO A 29 -10.73 8.45 -12.69
N VAL A 30 -9.88 8.02 -11.77
CA VAL A 30 -8.44 8.28 -11.87
C VAL A 30 -7.85 7.28 -12.86
N ASP A 31 -6.94 7.72 -13.73
CA ASP A 31 -6.22 6.82 -14.63
C ASP A 31 -4.97 6.34 -13.90
N GLY A 32 -4.92 5.07 -13.49
CA GLY A 32 -3.80 4.51 -12.72
C GLY A 32 -3.81 4.92 -11.25
N PHE A 33 -2.63 5.16 -10.67
CA PHE A 33 -2.45 5.57 -9.28
C PHE A 33 -2.43 7.11 -9.13
N GLU A 34 -3.22 7.67 -8.22
CA GLU A 34 -3.24 9.11 -7.92
C GLU A 34 -3.02 9.37 -6.43
N LEU A 35 -2.14 10.32 -6.09
CA LEU A 35 -1.88 10.73 -4.71
C LEU A 35 -2.77 11.88 -4.26
N ARG A 36 -3.34 11.76 -3.07
CA ARG A 36 -4.07 12.81 -2.37
C ARG A 36 -3.59 12.95 -0.93
N TYR A 37 -3.54 14.19 -0.47
CA TYR A 37 -3.21 14.49 0.92
C TYR A 37 -4.42 15.04 1.65
N GLU A 38 -4.77 14.41 2.76
CA GLU A 38 -5.71 14.98 3.73
C GLU A 38 -5.00 15.90 4.71
N LYS A 39 -5.78 16.79 5.32
CA LYS A 39 -5.26 17.69 6.35
C LYS A 39 -4.83 16.85 7.56
N PRO A 40 -3.56 16.94 8.02
CA PRO A 40 -3.10 16.15 9.15
C PRO A 40 -3.72 16.63 10.47
N ALA A 41 -3.84 15.70 11.41
CA ALA A 41 -4.00 16.02 12.82
C ALA A 41 -2.78 16.83 13.33
N ALA A 42 -2.91 17.38 14.54
CA ALA A 42 -1.85 18.23 15.08
C ALA A 42 -0.53 17.48 15.34
N ALA A 43 -0.62 16.20 15.73
CA ALA A 43 0.53 15.33 15.97
C ALA A 43 1.30 15.06 14.67
N ASP A 44 0.57 14.86 13.58
CA ASP A 44 1.09 14.31 12.31
C ASP A 44 1.65 15.35 11.34
N ARG A 45 1.75 16.62 11.78
CA ARG A 45 2.19 17.72 10.91
C ARG A 45 3.64 17.59 10.45
N ALA A 46 4.48 16.85 11.17
CA ALA A 46 5.86 16.64 10.76
C ALA A 46 5.92 15.64 9.60
N GLU A 47 5.25 14.50 9.74
CA GLU A 47 5.20 13.40 8.78
C GLU A 47 4.46 13.82 7.50
N TYR A 48 3.37 14.57 7.63
CA TYR A 48 2.71 15.23 6.50
C TYR A 48 3.68 16.10 5.68
N ARG A 49 4.46 16.96 6.36
CA ARG A 49 5.42 17.85 5.69
C ARG A 49 6.56 17.04 5.08
N PHE A 50 7.05 16.02 5.77
CA PHE A 50 8.06 15.12 5.26
C PHE A 50 7.59 14.47 3.94
N LEU A 51 6.43 13.80 3.92
CA LEU A 51 5.90 13.15 2.72
C LEU A 51 5.72 14.14 1.57
N ARG A 52 5.09 15.28 1.83
CA ARG A 52 4.71 16.25 0.81
C ARG A 52 5.92 17.05 0.30
N ASP A 53 6.72 17.61 1.21
CA ASP A 53 7.80 18.54 0.84
C ASP A 53 9.00 17.77 0.23
N ARG A 54 9.13 16.46 0.51
CA ARG A 54 10.13 15.57 -0.11
C ARG A 54 9.60 14.77 -1.29
N ALA A 55 8.31 14.87 -1.59
CA ALA A 55 7.64 14.13 -2.66
C ALA A 55 7.94 12.61 -2.59
N VAL A 56 7.84 12.01 -1.40
CA VAL A 56 8.30 10.63 -1.16
C VAL A 56 7.55 9.61 -2.02
N ALA A 57 6.24 9.79 -2.16
CA ALA A 57 5.37 8.88 -2.91
C ALA A 57 5.42 9.10 -4.42
N ASP A 58 5.76 10.31 -4.90
CA ASP A 58 5.69 10.66 -6.32
C ASP A 58 6.52 9.72 -7.22
N PRO A 59 7.78 9.34 -6.89
CA PRO A 59 8.53 8.38 -7.68
C PRO A 59 7.89 6.99 -7.77
N VAL A 60 7.23 6.54 -6.70
CA VAL A 60 6.56 5.22 -6.66
C VAL A 60 5.36 5.23 -7.60
N LEU A 61 4.51 6.25 -7.49
CA LEU A 61 3.35 6.38 -8.37
C LEU A 61 3.78 6.60 -9.82
N ALA A 62 4.86 7.34 -10.06
CA ALA A 62 5.41 7.52 -11.39
C ALA A 62 5.93 6.20 -11.99
N ASP A 63 6.59 5.34 -11.21
CA ASP A 63 7.04 4.01 -11.68
C ASP A 63 5.85 3.09 -11.96
N LEU A 64 4.89 2.99 -11.03
CA LEU A 64 3.68 2.19 -11.20
C LEU A 64 2.88 2.61 -12.43
N ASN A 65 2.61 3.92 -12.57
CA ASN A 65 1.91 4.46 -13.73
C ASN A 65 2.73 4.38 -15.02
N GLY A 66 4.06 4.41 -14.93
CA GLY A 66 4.94 4.20 -16.08
C GLY A 66 4.95 2.76 -16.56
N HIS A 67 4.69 1.81 -15.65
CA HIS A 67 4.77 0.37 -15.93
C HIS A 67 3.43 -0.28 -16.24
N LEU A 68 2.32 0.24 -15.71
CA LEU A 68 1.02 -0.43 -15.70
C LEU A 68 -0.08 0.38 -16.40
N VAL A 69 -1.11 -0.34 -16.85
CA VAL A 69 -2.37 0.18 -17.37
C VAL A 69 -3.51 -0.50 -16.61
N LEU A 70 -4.09 0.21 -15.64
CA LEU A 70 -5.12 -0.34 -14.78
C LEU A 70 -6.52 -0.24 -15.41
N PRO A 71 -7.43 -1.18 -15.14
CA PRO A 71 -8.82 -1.12 -15.60
C PRO A 71 -9.65 -0.05 -14.88
N TYR A 72 -9.23 0.34 -13.68
CA TYR A 72 -9.76 1.43 -12.89
C TYR A 72 -8.61 2.04 -12.08
N GLY A 73 -8.79 3.27 -11.61
CA GLY A 73 -7.77 3.92 -10.83
C GLY A 73 -7.78 3.58 -9.36
N ILE A 74 -6.60 3.69 -8.75
CA ILE A 74 -6.34 3.47 -7.33
C ILE A 74 -5.93 4.81 -6.72
N THR A 75 -6.57 5.22 -5.63
CA THR A 75 -6.18 6.46 -4.93
C THR A 75 -5.22 6.12 -3.80
N VAL A 76 -4.07 6.77 -3.72
CA VAL A 76 -3.22 6.78 -2.52
C VAL A 76 -3.61 8.00 -1.69
N VAL A 77 -4.11 7.80 -0.48
CA VAL A 77 -4.54 8.87 0.42
C VAL A 77 -3.61 8.92 1.62
N ALA A 78 -2.77 9.96 1.65
CA ALA A 78 -1.97 10.26 2.82
C ALA A 78 -2.85 10.99 3.86
N ARG A 79 -3.02 10.40 5.06
CA ARG A 79 -3.96 10.89 6.08
C ARG A 79 -3.53 10.53 7.50
N SER A 80 -4.19 11.13 8.48
CA SER A 80 -4.19 10.64 9.86
C SER A 80 -5.21 9.50 9.95
N CYS A 81 -4.77 8.28 10.26
CA CYS A 81 -5.60 7.07 10.22
C CYS A 81 -6.28 6.72 11.55
N SER A 82 -5.93 7.41 12.63
CA SER A 82 -6.48 7.14 13.96
C SER A 82 -6.21 5.70 14.44
N GLY A 83 -5.06 5.13 14.05
CA GLY A 83 -4.62 3.79 14.45
C GLY A 83 -5.11 2.63 13.58
N GLU A 84 -5.79 2.90 12.45
CA GLU A 84 -6.18 1.85 11.49
C GLU A 84 -4.97 1.27 10.73
N GLY A 85 -3.85 2.00 10.67
CA GLY A 85 -2.63 1.59 9.96
C GLY A 85 -2.71 1.78 8.45
N THR A 86 -1.54 1.84 7.82
CA THR A 86 -1.35 1.89 6.37
C THR A 86 -1.85 0.59 5.76
N GLY A 87 -2.60 0.68 4.65
CA GLY A 87 -3.26 -0.51 4.09
C GLY A 87 -4.02 -0.24 2.80
N TYR A 88 -4.33 -1.30 2.06
CA TYR A 88 -5.23 -1.27 0.91
C TYR A 88 -6.69 -1.60 1.29
N ASP A 89 -7.62 -0.71 0.93
CA ASP A 89 -9.07 -0.90 0.99
C ASP A 89 -9.59 -1.32 -0.40
N PRO A 90 -9.95 -2.61 -0.60
CA PRO A 90 -10.47 -3.11 -1.86
C PRO A 90 -11.87 -2.57 -2.18
N ALA A 91 -12.68 -2.19 -1.18
CA ALA A 91 -14.02 -1.67 -1.44
C ALA A 91 -13.97 -0.24 -2.01
N ALA A 92 -12.93 0.53 -1.66
CA ALA A 92 -12.73 1.89 -2.15
C ALA A 92 -11.68 2.00 -3.27
N HIS A 93 -10.97 0.91 -3.60
CA HIS A 93 -9.76 0.90 -4.43
C HIS A 93 -8.77 2.00 -3.96
N ARG A 94 -8.45 1.98 -2.67
CA ARG A 94 -7.69 3.05 -2.01
C ARG A 94 -6.57 2.49 -1.15
N ILE A 95 -5.38 3.02 -1.31
CA ILE A 95 -4.27 2.81 -0.38
C ILE A 95 -4.31 3.96 0.63
N GLU A 96 -4.47 3.65 1.91
CA GLU A 96 -4.32 4.60 3.00
C GLU A 96 -2.84 4.63 3.42
N LEU A 97 -2.21 5.81 3.38
CA LEU A 97 -0.84 6.01 3.84
C LEU A 97 -0.87 6.85 5.12
N CYS A 98 -0.61 6.21 6.25
CA CYS A 98 -0.86 6.81 7.56
C CYS A 98 0.32 7.62 8.06
N TYR A 99 0.08 8.87 8.43
CA TYR A 99 1.14 9.72 8.96
C TYR A 99 1.71 9.19 10.28
N GLU A 100 0.88 8.56 11.12
CA GLU A 100 1.31 7.98 12.39
C GLU A 100 2.32 6.83 12.21
N ASP A 101 2.14 5.95 11.22
CA ASP A 101 3.04 4.83 10.96
C ASP A 101 4.45 5.32 10.58
N LEU A 102 4.53 6.44 9.85
CA LEU A 102 5.81 7.09 9.53
C LEU A 102 6.51 7.61 10.79
N ALA A 103 5.74 8.12 11.75
CA ALA A 103 6.28 8.57 13.03
C ALA A 103 6.77 7.38 13.86
N GLU A 104 6.03 6.27 13.83
CA GLU A 104 6.39 5.02 14.52
C GLU A 104 7.67 4.40 13.95
N GLU A 105 7.80 4.35 12.62
CA GLU A 105 9.00 3.90 11.93
C GLU A 105 10.21 4.77 12.31
N ARG A 106 10.06 6.09 12.26
CA ARG A 106 11.12 7.01 12.71
C ARG A 106 11.53 6.74 14.15
N ALA A 107 10.55 6.55 15.04
CA ALA A 107 10.80 6.28 16.44
C ALA A 107 11.49 4.92 16.67
N LEU A 108 11.19 3.91 15.84
CA LEU A 108 11.84 2.59 15.89
C LEU A 108 13.35 2.70 15.64
N PHE A 109 13.73 3.42 14.59
CA PHE A 109 15.13 3.71 14.30
C PHE A 109 15.80 4.51 15.43
N GLU A 110 15.15 5.56 15.94
CA GLU A 110 15.70 6.36 17.04
C GLU A 110 15.96 5.54 18.31
N ARG A 111 15.03 4.65 18.69
CA ARG A 111 15.17 3.74 19.85
C ARG A 111 16.34 2.77 19.69
N SER A 112 16.72 2.42 18.46
CA SER A 112 17.89 1.56 18.20
C SER A 112 19.24 2.26 18.42
N GLY A 113 19.24 3.55 18.77
CA GLY A 113 20.46 4.36 18.89
C GLY A 113 21.06 4.76 17.54
N SER A 114 20.34 4.51 16.44
CA SER A 114 20.73 4.85 15.08
C SER A 114 19.63 5.69 14.43
N PRO A 115 19.62 7.02 14.63
CA PRO A 115 18.60 7.90 14.08
C PRO A 115 18.48 7.70 12.57
N THR A 116 17.26 7.49 12.07
CA THR A 116 17.03 7.33 10.64
C THR A 116 17.16 8.68 9.94
N SER A 117 17.88 8.70 8.83
CA SER A 117 17.89 9.84 7.93
C SER A 117 16.55 9.98 7.22
N ASP A 118 16.21 11.19 6.78
CA ASP A 118 15.01 11.40 5.96
C ASP A 118 14.98 10.51 4.71
N GLU A 119 16.14 10.10 4.18
CA GLU A 119 16.20 9.19 3.05
C GLU A 119 15.89 7.75 3.45
N GLU A 120 16.44 7.25 4.56
CA GLU A 120 16.12 5.91 5.07
C GLU A 120 14.62 5.79 5.40
N LEU A 121 14.01 6.83 5.98
CA LEU A 121 12.55 6.83 6.18
C LEU A 121 11.80 6.84 4.85
N ALA A 122 12.27 7.61 3.87
CA ALA A 122 11.65 7.65 2.55
C ALA A 122 11.75 6.29 1.85
N GLU A 123 12.85 5.56 2.02
CA GLU A 123 13.04 4.20 1.51
C GLU A 123 12.04 3.22 2.13
N VAL A 124 11.86 3.22 3.46
CA VAL A 124 10.85 2.36 4.11
C VAL A 124 9.45 2.68 3.58
N VAL A 125 9.08 3.97 3.51
CA VAL A 125 7.77 4.40 2.99
C VAL A 125 7.56 3.95 1.53
N ARG A 126 8.59 4.01 0.69
CA ARG A 126 8.49 3.57 -0.71
C ARG A 126 8.29 2.06 -0.79
N GLU A 127 8.96 1.29 0.05
CA GLU A 127 8.76 -0.16 0.14
C GLU A 127 7.32 -0.48 0.56
N THR A 128 6.82 0.17 1.62
CA THR A 128 5.42 0.04 2.07
C THR A 128 4.42 0.40 0.95
N LEU A 129 4.64 1.50 0.22
CA LEU A 129 3.75 1.87 -0.89
C LEU A 129 3.74 0.84 -2.02
N TYR A 130 4.88 0.20 -2.32
CA TYR A 130 4.87 -0.90 -3.28
C TYR A 130 4.19 -2.14 -2.71
N HIS A 131 4.34 -2.44 -1.43
CA HIS A 131 3.62 -3.54 -0.77
C HIS A 131 2.10 -3.34 -0.90
N GLU A 132 1.57 -2.17 -0.53
CA GLU A 132 0.14 -1.86 -0.67
C GLU A 132 -0.34 -1.86 -2.12
N ALA A 133 0.52 -1.43 -3.07
CA ALA A 133 0.22 -1.57 -4.49
C ALA A 133 0.17 -3.04 -4.94
N GLY A 134 0.90 -3.94 -4.25
CA GLY A 134 0.83 -5.38 -4.43
C GLY A 134 -0.56 -5.92 -4.09
N HIS A 135 -1.10 -5.58 -2.92
CA HIS A 135 -2.48 -5.91 -2.53
C HIS A 135 -3.49 -5.40 -3.56
N ALA A 136 -3.35 -4.15 -3.98
CA ALA A 136 -4.22 -3.58 -5.00
C ALA A 136 -4.13 -4.31 -6.35
N LEU A 137 -2.98 -4.87 -6.70
CA LEU A 137 -2.80 -5.63 -7.93
C LEU A 137 -3.26 -7.09 -7.84
N VAL A 138 -3.21 -7.70 -6.66
CA VAL A 138 -3.88 -8.98 -6.38
C VAL A 138 -5.37 -8.84 -6.69
N ASP A 139 -6.00 -7.77 -6.19
CA ASP A 139 -7.41 -7.43 -6.44
C ASP A 139 -7.69 -7.09 -7.91
N VAL A 140 -6.94 -6.15 -8.51
CA VAL A 140 -7.12 -5.74 -9.92
C VAL A 140 -7.03 -6.92 -10.90
N LEU A 141 -6.16 -7.89 -10.62
CA LEU A 141 -5.94 -9.05 -11.47
C LEU A 141 -6.84 -10.25 -11.13
N ASP A 142 -7.65 -10.14 -10.08
CA ASP A 142 -8.48 -11.24 -9.55
C ASP A 142 -7.63 -12.51 -9.35
N LEU A 143 -6.46 -12.36 -8.70
CA LEU A 143 -5.57 -13.49 -8.46
C LEU A 143 -6.21 -14.45 -7.47
N PRO A 144 -5.95 -15.78 -7.57
CA PRO A 144 -6.58 -16.74 -6.70
C PRO A 144 -6.27 -16.48 -5.22
N ASP A 145 -7.31 -16.31 -4.41
CA ASP A 145 -7.23 -16.28 -2.95
C ASP A 145 -6.65 -17.61 -2.44
N LYS A 146 -5.52 -17.52 -1.75
CA LYS A 146 -4.80 -18.64 -1.13
C LYS A 146 -4.70 -18.48 0.40
N GLY A 147 -5.52 -17.60 0.97
CA GLY A 147 -5.51 -17.16 2.35
C GLY A 147 -4.67 -15.90 2.57
N ALA A 148 -4.98 -15.16 3.63
CA ALA A 148 -4.38 -13.87 3.97
C ALA A 148 -2.85 -13.88 3.94
N ARG A 149 -2.23 -14.91 4.52
CA ARG A 149 -0.77 -15.01 4.51
C ARG A 149 -0.16 -15.10 3.11
N ALA A 150 -0.83 -15.79 2.18
CA ALA A 150 -0.33 -15.92 0.82
C ALA A 150 -0.50 -14.63 0.01
N GLU A 151 -1.50 -13.82 0.36
CA GLU A 151 -1.70 -12.47 -0.18
C GLU A 151 -0.62 -11.51 0.32
N GLU A 152 -0.32 -11.53 1.62
CA GLU A 152 0.79 -10.79 2.22
C GLU A 152 2.15 -11.15 1.60
N ASP A 153 2.44 -12.45 1.46
CA ASP A 153 3.67 -12.91 0.81
C ASP A 153 3.73 -12.44 -0.67
N ALA A 154 2.58 -12.37 -1.36
CA ALA A 154 2.49 -11.88 -2.73
C ALA A 154 2.73 -10.36 -2.83
N ALA A 155 2.14 -9.56 -1.93
CA ALA A 155 2.35 -8.12 -1.84
C ALA A 155 3.83 -7.77 -1.58
N ASP A 156 4.45 -8.48 -0.64
CA ASP A 156 5.87 -8.43 -0.34
C ASP A 156 6.75 -8.77 -1.56
N ASP A 157 6.39 -9.82 -2.31
CA ASP A 157 7.10 -10.20 -3.53
C ASP A 157 6.92 -9.19 -4.66
N PHE A 158 5.76 -8.53 -4.73
CA PHE A 158 5.53 -7.43 -5.66
C PHE A 158 6.42 -6.23 -5.33
N ALA A 159 6.53 -5.85 -4.06
CA ALA A 159 7.42 -4.78 -3.62
C ALA A 159 8.87 -5.03 -4.02
N ARG A 160 9.36 -6.26 -3.77
CA ARG A 160 10.69 -6.71 -4.20
C ARG A 160 10.84 -6.65 -5.72
N LEU A 161 9.82 -7.08 -6.48
CA LEU A 161 9.86 -7.06 -7.94
C LEU A 161 10.03 -5.62 -8.44
N MET A 162 9.20 -4.70 -7.95
CA MET A 162 9.21 -3.32 -8.43
C MET A 162 10.51 -2.60 -8.08
N LEU A 163 11.01 -2.78 -6.86
CA LEU A 163 12.28 -2.20 -6.42
C LEU A 163 13.48 -2.80 -7.18
N LEU A 164 13.47 -4.10 -7.49
CA LEU A 164 14.59 -4.78 -8.18
C LEU A 164 14.52 -4.74 -9.71
N ARG A 165 13.37 -4.38 -10.31
CA ARG A 165 13.26 -4.12 -11.76
C ARG A 165 14.14 -2.95 -12.21
N GLY A 166 14.55 -2.11 -11.27
CA GLY A 166 15.20 -0.84 -11.50
C GLY A 166 16.70 -0.81 -11.21
N ARG A 167 17.10 0.39 -10.79
CA ARG A 167 18.48 0.82 -10.58
C ARG A 167 18.98 0.38 -9.19
N PRO A 168 20.28 0.47 -8.89
CA PRO A 168 20.85 0.05 -7.59
C PRO A 168 20.17 0.69 -6.37
N GLU A 169 19.53 1.85 -6.52
CA GLU A 169 18.77 2.54 -5.48
C GLU A 169 17.62 1.68 -4.90
N GLY A 170 17.02 0.80 -5.70
CA GLY A 170 16.00 -0.15 -5.22
C GLY A 170 16.58 -1.28 -4.36
N GLU A 171 17.85 -1.65 -4.58
CA GLU A 171 18.56 -2.61 -3.72
C GLU A 171 18.78 -2.01 -2.33
N GLU A 172 19.24 -0.76 -2.26
CA GLU A 172 19.42 -0.04 -0.99
C GLU A 172 18.07 0.13 -0.26
N THR A 173 17.00 0.49 -1.00
CA THR A 173 15.65 0.59 -0.42
C THR A 173 15.23 -0.72 0.28
N LEU A 174 15.44 -1.86 -0.38
CA LEU A 174 15.13 -3.18 0.20
C LEU A 174 16.01 -3.53 1.41
N LEU A 175 17.29 -3.11 1.40
CA LEU A 175 18.19 -3.34 2.53
C LEU A 175 17.85 -2.44 3.72
N THR A 176 17.38 -1.22 3.48
CA THR A 176 16.85 -0.33 4.52
C THR A 176 15.56 -0.88 5.10
N ALA A 177 14.61 -1.34 4.28
CA ALA A 177 13.41 -2.03 4.76
C ALA A 177 13.75 -3.30 5.57
N ALA A 178 14.71 -4.10 5.09
CA ALA A 178 15.21 -5.26 5.85
C ALA A 178 15.83 -4.88 7.20
N ARG A 179 16.38 -3.68 7.34
CA ARG A 179 16.86 -3.17 8.62
C ARG A 179 15.70 -2.73 9.52
N ALA A 180 14.71 -2.04 8.98
CA ALA A 180 13.50 -1.68 9.72
C ALA A 180 12.83 -2.92 10.33
N TYR A 181 12.67 -3.99 9.56
CA TYR A 181 12.15 -5.26 10.07
C TYR A 181 13.03 -5.94 11.12
N ASP A 182 14.36 -5.88 11.00
CA ASP A 182 15.25 -6.39 12.06
C ASP A 182 15.06 -5.60 13.36
N LEU A 183 14.89 -4.27 13.26
CA LEU A 183 14.63 -3.41 14.42
C LEU A 183 13.27 -3.73 15.04
N ALA A 184 12.24 -3.96 14.23
CA ALA A 184 10.91 -4.37 14.69
C ALA A 184 10.98 -5.74 15.39
N ALA A 185 11.70 -6.71 14.81
CA ALA A 185 11.92 -8.02 15.43
C ALA A 185 12.65 -7.95 16.78
N ALA A 186 13.53 -6.95 16.95
CA ALA A 186 14.29 -6.72 18.17
C ALA A 186 13.55 -5.84 19.19
N ALA A 187 12.48 -5.16 18.78
CA ALA A 187 11.70 -4.30 19.67
C ALA A 187 10.98 -5.16 20.72
N PRO A 188 10.88 -4.70 21.98
CA PRO A 188 10.03 -5.35 22.96
C PRO A 188 8.60 -5.40 22.41
N ALA A 189 7.93 -6.55 22.55
CA ALA A 189 6.50 -6.65 22.25
C ALA A 189 5.76 -5.53 23.02
N PRO A 190 4.80 -4.83 22.40
CA PRO A 190 3.98 -3.88 23.13
C PRO A 190 3.37 -4.59 24.35
N ALA A 191 3.28 -3.88 25.47
CA ALA A 191 2.53 -4.40 26.60
C ALA A 191 1.10 -4.66 26.11
N PRO A 192 0.48 -5.82 26.39
CA PRO A 192 -0.86 -6.10 25.90
C PRO A 192 -1.78 -4.97 26.35
N GLU A 193 -2.39 -4.28 25.37
CA GLU A 193 -3.26 -3.12 25.65
C GLU A 193 -4.53 -3.54 26.40
N VAL A 194 -4.84 -4.83 26.41
CA VAL A 194 -5.97 -5.45 27.08
C VAL A 194 -5.46 -6.59 27.99
N PRO A 195 -5.90 -6.69 29.25
CA PRO A 195 -5.69 -7.89 30.04
C PRO A 195 -6.27 -9.09 29.27
N MET A 196 -5.45 -10.11 29.01
CA MET A 196 -5.82 -11.39 28.39
C MET A 196 -7.30 -11.73 28.65
N ASP A 197 -8.11 -11.77 27.60
CA ASP A 197 -9.48 -12.25 27.69
C ASP A 197 -9.46 -13.71 28.18
N PRO A 198 -10.06 -14.04 29.33
CA PRO A 198 -10.13 -15.42 29.81
C PRO A 198 -10.96 -16.35 28.90
N GLU A 199 -11.65 -15.83 27.88
CA GLU A 199 -12.44 -16.61 26.92
C GLU A 199 -11.68 -17.02 25.64
N GLY A 200 -10.43 -16.61 25.44
CA GLY A 200 -9.57 -17.16 24.38
C GLY A 200 -10.11 -16.95 22.97
N LEU A 201 -10.74 -15.81 22.70
CA LEU A 201 -10.99 -15.36 21.34
C LEU A 201 -9.63 -15.14 20.68
N GLU A 202 -9.36 -15.86 19.59
CA GLU A 202 -8.13 -15.75 18.80
C GLU A 202 -7.88 -14.28 18.50
N GLU A 203 -6.82 -13.70 19.08
CA GLU A 203 -6.18 -12.53 18.48
C GLU A 203 -5.96 -12.94 17.02
N ALA A 204 -6.50 -12.17 16.06
CA ALA A 204 -6.24 -12.42 14.66
C ALA A 204 -4.71 -12.57 14.53
N GLU A 205 -4.24 -13.78 14.21
CA GLU A 205 -2.81 -14.03 14.07
C GLU A 205 -2.31 -13.00 13.05
N ASP A 206 -1.24 -12.26 13.39
CA ASP A 206 -0.62 -11.31 12.46
C ASP A 206 -0.40 -12.01 11.13
N GLU A 207 -1.12 -11.55 10.10
CA GLU A 207 -1.20 -12.20 8.80
C GLU A 207 0.13 -12.07 8.04
N HIS A 208 1.00 -11.17 8.50
CA HIS A 208 2.34 -10.97 7.95
C HIS A 208 3.31 -12.09 8.33
N ALA A 209 4.40 -12.18 7.56
CA ALA A 209 5.58 -12.88 8.03
C ALA A 209 6.18 -12.22 9.27
N PRO A 210 6.72 -13.02 10.21
CA PRO A 210 7.51 -12.46 11.30
C PRO A 210 8.55 -11.49 10.74
N PRO A 211 8.78 -10.31 11.34
CA PRO A 211 9.64 -9.28 10.73
C PRO A 211 11.02 -9.79 10.33
N ALA A 212 11.67 -10.63 11.16
CA ALA A 212 12.95 -11.24 10.82
C ALA A 212 12.92 -12.10 9.53
N ALA A 213 11.78 -12.74 9.23
CA ALA A 213 11.59 -13.50 7.99
C ALA A 213 11.41 -12.57 6.77
N ARG A 214 10.65 -11.46 6.91
CA ARG A 214 10.54 -10.41 5.86
C ARG A 214 11.91 -9.82 5.54
N ALA A 215 12.67 -9.46 6.58
CA ALA A 215 14.02 -8.96 6.47
C ALA A 215 14.95 -9.91 5.69
N GLU A 216 14.88 -11.21 5.99
CA GLU A 216 15.66 -12.22 5.29
C GLU A 216 15.22 -12.39 3.83
N ALA A 217 13.91 -12.31 3.54
CA ALA A 217 13.37 -12.39 2.19
C ALA A 217 13.85 -11.22 1.30
N HIS A 218 13.89 -9.99 1.80
CA HIS A 218 14.46 -8.85 1.07
C HIS A 218 15.95 -9.04 0.78
N ARG A 219 16.74 -9.45 1.77
CA ARG A 219 18.18 -9.76 1.59
C ARG A 219 18.40 -10.89 0.59
N CYS A 220 17.53 -11.89 0.61
CA CYS A 220 17.55 -13.00 -0.33
C CYS A 220 17.30 -12.55 -1.78
N ALA A 221 16.30 -11.69 -1.99
CA ALA A 221 16.00 -11.11 -3.30
C ALA A 221 17.15 -10.23 -3.83
N VAL A 222 17.69 -9.33 -3.00
CA VAL A 222 18.86 -8.49 -3.35
C VAL A 222 20.07 -9.35 -3.68
N HIS A 223 20.36 -10.38 -2.88
CA HIS A 223 21.47 -11.29 -3.13
C HIS A 223 21.31 -12.04 -4.46
N ALA A 224 20.09 -12.48 -4.79
CA ALA A 224 19.81 -13.20 -6.02
C ALA A 224 19.92 -12.33 -7.27
N GLU A 225 19.44 -11.08 -7.20
CA GLU A 225 19.44 -10.16 -8.35
C GLU A 225 20.81 -9.48 -8.56
N ALA A 226 21.50 -9.15 -7.47
CA ALA A 226 22.72 -8.33 -7.50
C ALA A 226 23.89 -8.91 -6.69
N PRO A 227 24.28 -10.19 -6.87
CA PRO A 227 25.25 -10.86 -6.01
C PRO A 227 26.64 -10.22 -6.01
N THR A 228 27.05 -9.57 -7.10
CA THR A 228 28.37 -8.92 -7.22
C THR A 228 28.41 -7.53 -6.59
N ARG A 229 27.26 -6.84 -6.49
CA ARG A 229 27.16 -5.53 -5.81
C ARG A 229 27.09 -5.70 -4.29
N HIS A 230 26.51 -6.81 -3.83
CA HIS A 230 26.30 -7.13 -2.41
C HIS A 230 27.01 -8.42 -1.98
N PRO A 231 28.35 -8.50 -2.07
CA PRO A 231 29.09 -9.73 -1.76
C PRO A 231 28.96 -10.15 -0.29
N SER A 232 28.64 -9.24 0.63
CA SER A 232 28.38 -9.53 2.04
C SER A 232 27.12 -10.36 2.28
N LEU A 233 26.16 -10.36 1.35
CA LEU A 233 24.94 -11.15 1.46
C LEU A 233 25.15 -12.63 1.10
N ALA A 234 26.30 -12.98 0.50
CA ALA A 234 26.63 -14.34 0.09
C ALA A 234 26.98 -15.25 1.29
N THR A 235 25.97 -15.64 2.05
CA THR A 235 26.07 -16.53 3.21
C THR A 235 25.55 -17.93 2.88
N PRO A 236 25.97 -18.98 3.62
CA PRO A 236 25.41 -20.32 3.44
C PRO A 236 23.88 -20.39 3.60
N SER A 237 23.29 -19.55 4.46
CA SER A 237 21.84 -19.47 4.64
C SER A 237 21.10 -18.95 3.42
N ARG A 238 21.75 -18.15 2.56
CA ARG A 238 21.18 -17.57 1.33
C ARG A 238 21.55 -18.33 0.06
N ALA A 239 22.15 -19.52 0.18
CA ALA A 239 22.58 -20.31 -0.97
C ALA A 239 21.43 -20.69 -1.94
N THR A 240 20.20 -20.76 -1.44
CA THR A 240 19.00 -21.09 -2.24
C THR A 240 18.36 -19.86 -2.90
N CYS A 241 18.79 -18.65 -2.58
CA CYS A 241 18.17 -17.40 -3.05
C CYS A 241 18.19 -17.25 -4.56
N ALA A 242 19.27 -17.69 -5.21
CA ALA A 242 19.41 -17.72 -6.67
C ALA A 242 18.35 -18.60 -7.37
N VAL A 243 17.60 -19.42 -6.63
CA VAL A 243 16.50 -20.25 -7.14
C VAL A 243 15.14 -19.76 -6.63
N THR A 244 15.04 -19.33 -5.37
CA THR A 244 13.75 -18.93 -4.77
C THR A 244 13.24 -17.61 -5.32
N TRP A 245 14.07 -16.56 -5.34
CA TRP A 245 13.64 -15.24 -5.79
C TRP A 245 13.20 -15.21 -7.27
N PRO A 246 13.95 -15.79 -8.24
CA PRO A 246 13.51 -15.79 -9.63
C PRO A 246 12.13 -16.43 -9.84
N ARG A 247 11.72 -17.41 -9.02
CA ARG A 247 10.38 -18.02 -9.14
C ARG A 247 9.26 -17.04 -8.78
N ALA A 248 9.43 -16.28 -7.69
CA ALA A 248 8.48 -15.25 -7.28
C ALA A 248 8.40 -14.13 -8.32
N ARG A 249 9.57 -13.62 -8.72
CA ARG A 249 9.71 -12.60 -9.77
C ARG A 249 9.04 -13.01 -11.09
N ASP A 250 9.31 -14.24 -11.54
CA ASP A 250 8.75 -14.77 -12.80
C ASP A 250 7.25 -15.08 -12.67
N ALA A 251 6.73 -15.33 -11.45
CA ALA A 251 5.30 -15.43 -11.21
C ALA A 251 4.60 -14.08 -11.43
N TRP A 252 5.01 -13.05 -10.70
CA TRP A 252 4.46 -11.71 -10.88
C TRP A 252 4.61 -11.18 -12.31
N ASN A 253 5.75 -11.40 -12.98
CA ASN A 253 5.90 -10.97 -14.38
C ASN A 253 4.89 -11.63 -15.35
N ARG A 254 4.48 -12.89 -15.10
CA ARG A 254 3.40 -13.50 -15.89
C ARG A 254 2.05 -12.90 -15.53
N ASP A 255 1.79 -12.69 -14.25
CA ASP A 255 0.50 -12.24 -13.75
C ASP A 255 0.23 -10.78 -14.16
N LEU A 256 1.27 -9.93 -14.21
CA LEU A 256 1.21 -8.54 -14.69
C LEU A 256 1.09 -8.42 -16.21
N ALA A 257 1.47 -9.45 -16.99
CA ALA A 257 1.54 -9.39 -18.45
C ALA A 257 0.31 -8.79 -19.16
N PRO A 258 -0.94 -9.02 -18.71
CA PRO A 258 -2.14 -8.43 -19.29
C PRO A 258 -2.23 -6.90 -19.16
N ILE A 259 -1.62 -6.33 -18.11
CA ILE A 259 -1.74 -4.91 -17.75
C ILE A 259 -0.43 -4.12 -17.90
N LEU A 260 0.63 -4.76 -18.42
CA LEU A 260 1.89 -4.05 -18.70
C LEU A 260 1.69 -2.98 -19.78
N ARG A 261 2.18 -1.77 -19.49
CA ARG A 261 2.25 -0.67 -20.45
C ARG A 261 3.26 -1.02 -21.54
N ARG A 262 2.84 -0.88 -22.80
CA ARG A 262 3.65 -1.17 -24.00
C ARG A 262 4.30 0.08 -24.57
#